data_AF-A0A2H0S727-F1
#
_entry.id   AF-A0A2H0S727-F1
#
_cell.length_a   1.000
_cell.length_b   1.000
_cell.length_c   1.000
_cell.angle_alpha   90.00
_cell.angle_beta   90.00
_cell.angle_gamma   90.00
#
_symmetry.space_group_name_H-M   'P 1'
#
loop_
_entity.id
_entity.type
_entity.pdbx_description
1 polymer ?
#
loop_
_entity_poly.entity_id
_entity_poly.type
_entity_poly.pdbx_seq_one_letter_code
_entity_poly.pdbx_strand_id
1 'polypeptide(L)' 'MMTLTDIQEQLEKLDLQIIKLLDERTHICAGHSLSADDKLDMLSLWLEEAADRGLDEVRVEKIGKLAIAMCSDTPE' A
#
# COMPACT_ATOMS: atom_id res chain seq x y z
N MET A 1 -19.91 -9.51 -22.44
CA MET A 1 -19.97 -8.18 -21.80
C MET A 1 -20.07 -8.43 -20.31
N MET A 2 -19.15 -7.91 -19.51
CA MET A 2 -19.27 -8.03 -18.05
C MET A 2 -20.45 -7.21 -17.57
N THR A 3 -21.20 -7.75 -16.61
CA THR A 3 -22.21 -6.99 -15.88
C THR A 3 -21.54 -6.14 -14.80
N LEU A 4 -22.26 -5.14 -14.28
CA LEU A 4 -21.77 -4.35 -13.14
C LEU A 4 -21.54 -5.22 -11.91
N THR A 5 -22.35 -6.26 -11.72
CA THR A 5 -22.18 -7.24 -10.65
C THR A 5 -20.89 -8.02 -10.80
N ASP A 6 -20.56 -8.49 -12.01
CA ASP A 6 -19.29 -9.20 -12.26
C ASP A 6 -18.07 -8.32 -11.98
N ILE A 7 -18.15 -7.02 -12.29
CA ILE A 7 -17.08 -6.05 -12.01
C ILE A 7 -16.93 -5.85 -10.50
N GLN A 8 -18.04 -5.70 -9.77
CA GLN A 8 -18.02 -5.53 -8.31
C GLN A 8 -17.39 -6.73 -7.61
N GLU A 9 -17.75 -7.95 -7.98
CA GLU A 9 -17.15 -9.16 -7.40
C GLU A 9 -15.65 -9.26 -7.64
N GLN A 10 -15.16 -8.75 -8.79
CA GLN A 10 -13.72 -8.73 -9.07
C GLN A 10 -12.98 -7.67 -8.29
N LEU A 11 -13.58 -6.48 -8.16
CA LEU A 11 -13.02 -5.41 -7.32
C LEU A 11 -12.95 -5.86 -5.86
N GLU A 12 -14.01 -6.48 -5.33
CA GLU A 12 -14.02 -7.00 -3.95
C GLU A 12 -12.89 -8.01 -3.72
N LYS A 13 -12.63 -8.91 -4.69
CA LYS A 13 -11.50 -9.85 -4.59
C LYS A 13 -10.14 -9.15 -4.60
N LEU A 14 -9.99 -8.06 -5.34
CA LEU A 14 -8.75 -7.26 -5.34
C LEU A 14 -8.59 -6.52 -4.02
N ASP A 15 -9.66 -5.92 -3.52
CA ASP A 15 -9.66 -5.19 -2.25
C ASP A 15 -9.31 -6.11 -1.08
N LEU A 16 -9.85 -7.32 -1.05
CA LEU A 16 -9.48 -8.34 -0.05
C LEU A 16 -8.00 -8.74 -0.12
N GLN A 17 -7.42 -8.80 -1.33
CA GLN A 17 -5.98 -9.06 -1.49
C GLN A 17 -5.14 -7.89 -0.99
N ILE A 18 -5.56 -6.66 -1.27
CA ILE A 18 -4.88 -5.44 -0.77
C ILE A 18 -4.90 -5.43 0.75
N ILE A 19 -6.06 -5.68 1.38
CA ILE A 19 -6.19 -5.72 2.85
C ILE A 19 -5.26 -6.77 3.45
N LYS A 20 -5.24 -7.98 2.89
CA LYS A 20 -4.36 -9.06 3.36
C LYS A 20 -2.88 -8.67 3.27
N LEU A 21 -2.46 -8.07 2.15
CA LEU A 21 -1.06 -7.64 1.97
C LEU A 21 -0.67 -6.51 2.93
N LEU A 22 -1.60 -5.60 3.25
CA LEU A 22 -1.37 -4.56 4.26
C LEU A 22 -1.22 -5.13 5.67
N ASP A 23 -2.01 -6.15 6.02
CA ASP A 23 -1.90 -6.87 7.30
C ASP A 23 -0.55 -7.60 7.42
N GLU A 24 -0.16 -8.35 6.39
CA GLU A 24 1.15 -9.03 6.32
C GLU A 24 2.31 -8.03 6.44
N ARG A 25 2.21 -6.88 5.74
CA ARG A 25 3.22 -5.80 5.81
C ARG A 25 3.35 -5.26 7.23
N THR A 26 2.22 -5.04 7.91
CA THR A 26 2.19 -4.56 9.30
C THR A 26 2.84 -5.58 10.24
N HIS A 27 2.52 -6.86 10.07
CA HIS A 27 3.11 -7.94 10.87
C HIS A 27 4.64 -8.04 10.68
N ILE A 28 5.14 -7.88 9.46
CA ILE A 28 6.59 -7.88 9.18
C ILE A 28 7.30 -6.70 9.87
N CYS A 29 6.64 -5.55 9.92
CA CYS A 29 7.17 -4.36 10.60
C CYS A 29 7.08 -4.42 12.13
N ALA A 30 6.24 -5.30 12.68
CA ALA A 30 5.99 -5.38 14.12
C ALA A 30 7.30 -5.61 14.90
N GLY A 31 7.56 -4.76 15.89
CA GLY A 31 8.78 -4.81 16.70
C GLY A 31 10.03 -4.18 16.06
N HIS A 32 9.92 -3.61 14.85
CA HIS A 32 10.98 -2.89 14.17
C HIS A 32 10.69 -1.39 14.12
N SER A 33 11.63 -0.57 14.59
CA SER A 33 11.55 0.89 14.42
C SER A 33 12.11 1.26 13.04
N LEU A 34 11.27 1.83 12.19
CA LEU A 34 11.68 2.37 10.89
C LEU A 34 12.19 3.79 11.06
N SER A 35 13.44 4.04 10.67
CA SER A 35 14.00 5.38 10.63
C SER A 35 13.34 6.24 9.54
N ALA A 36 13.61 7.54 9.54
CA ALA A 36 13.13 8.42 8.48
C ALA A 36 13.70 8.01 7.11
N ASP A 37 14.96 7.58 7.07
CA ASP A 37 15.63 7.13 5.84
C ASP A 37 15.02 5.82 5.33
N ASP A 38 14.74 4.85 6.21
CA ASP A 38 14.06 3.61 5.82
C ASP A 38 12.68 3.89 5.20
N LYS A 39 11.95 4.87 5.76
CA LYS A 39 10.63 5.28 5.24
C LYS A 39 10.75 5.97 3.89
N LEU A 40 11.81 6.75 3.66
CA LEU A 40 12.08 7.39 2.38
C LEU A 40 12.43 6.36 1.31
N ASP A 41 13.33 5.41 1.62
CA ASP A 41 13.72 4.34 0.71
C ASP A 41 12.51 3.46 0.31
N MET A 42 11.65 3.13 1.28
CA MET A 42 10.40 2.44 0.99
C MET A 42 9.50 3.23 0.07
N LEU A 43 9.35 4.55 0.28
CA LEU A 43 8.47 5.40 -0.55
C LEU A 43 9.01 5.58 -1.97
N SER A 44 10.33 5.61 -2.16
CA SER A 44 10.97 5.71 -3.49
C SER A 44 10.50 4.59 -4.42
N LEU A 45 10.41 3.35 -3.91
CA LEU A 45 9.89 2.21 -4.68
C LEU A 45 8.46 2.45 -5.21
N TRP A 46 7.58 3.02 -4.39
CA TRP A 46 6.20 3.29 -4.80
C TRP A 46 6.13 4.32 -5.93
N LEU A 47 7.01 5.32 -5.90
CA LEU A 47 7.06 6.37 -6.92
C LEU A 47 7.68 5.86 -8.22
N GLU A 48 8.74 5.07 -8.14
CA GLU A 48 9.35 4.41 -9.30
C GLU A 48 8.35 3.50 -10.01
N GLU A 49 7.65 2.63 -9.27
CA GLU A 49 6.62 1.76 -9.84
C GLU A 49 5.41 2.53 -10.37
N ALA A 50 5.05 3.66 -9.74
CA ALA A 50 4.00 4.53 -10.26
C ALA A 50 4.38 5.13 -11.62
N ALA A 51 5.61 5.65 -11.73
CA ALA A 51 6.14 6.21 -12.96
C ALA A 51 6.21 5.16 -14.08
N ASP A 52 6.77 3.98 -13.78
CA ASP A 52 6.93 2.88 -14.75
C ASP A 52 5.59 2.35 -15.28
N ARG A 53 4.54 2.42 -14.46
CA ARG A 53 3.18 1.94 -14.81
C ARG A 53 2.28 3.06 -15.32
N GLY A 54 2.76 4.30 -15.38
CA GLY A 54 1.97 5.48 -15.78
C GLY A 54 0.81 5.79 -14.83
N LEU A 55 0.97 5.50 -13.54
CA LEU A 55 0.00 5.82 -12.49
C LEU A 55 0.17 7.28 -12.01
N ASP A 56 -0.87 7.81 -11.37
CA ASP A 56 -0.82 9.12 -10.72
C ASP A 56 0.10 9.04 -9.48
N GLU A 57 1.33 9.49 -9.64
CA GLU A 57 2.37 9.49 -8.59
C GLU A 57 1.88 10.16 -7.30
N VAL A 58 1.07 11.22 -7.37
CA VAL A 58 0.56 11.93 -6.18
C VAL A 58 -0.43 11.05 -5.41
N ARG A 59 -1.24 10.25 -6.10
CA ARG A 59 -2.14 9.28 -5.44
C ARG A 59 -1.37 8.09 -4.89
N VAL A 60 -0.41 7.58 -5.65
CA VAL A 60 0.41 6.44 -5.20
C VAL A 60 1.28 6.84 -4.00
N GLU A 61 1.84 8.04 -3.99
CA GLU A 61 2.57 8.60 -2.85
C GLU A 61 1.73 8.58 -1.57
N LYS A 62 0.44 8.99 -1.67
CA LYS A 62 -0.49 8.95 -0.53
C LYS A 62 -0.73 7.53 -0.03
N ILE A 63 -0.92 6.58 -0.94
CA ILE A 63 -1.10 5.16 -0.59
C ILE A 63 0.17 4.60 0.09
N GLY A 64 1.34 4.85 -0.50
CA GLY A 64 2.62 4.41 0.05
C GLY A 64 2.89 4.98 1.44
N LYS A 65 2.65 6.28 1.65
CA LYS A 65 2.76 6.92 2.98
C LYS A 65 1.80 6.31 4.00
N LEU A 66 0.55 6.04 3.62
CA LEU A 66 -0.41 5.38 4.52
C LEU A 66 0.04 3.96 4.87
N ALA A 67 0.45 3.17 3.88
CA ALA A 67 0.97 1.83 4.11
C ALA A 67 2.18 1.88 5.07
N ILE A 68 3.15 2.76 4.83
CA ILE A 68 4.32 2.95 5.70
C ILE A 68 3.93 3.38 7.12
N ALA A 69 2.95 4.26 7.27
CA ALA A 69 2.46 4.70 8.58
C ALA A 69 1.88 3.53 9.39
N MET A 70 1.20 2.58 8.74
CA MET A 70 0.66 1.38 9.40
C MET A 70 1.75 0.48 10.02
N CYS A 71 3.02 0.62 9.60
CA CYS A 71 4.14 -0.14 10.18
C CYS A 71 4.68 0.42 11.50
N SER A 72 4.23 1.61 11.93
CA SER A 72 4.68 2.21 13.19
C SER A 72 3.64 1.92 14.27
N ASP A 73 3.95 1.01 15.19
CA ASP A 73 3.22 0.88 16.46
C ASP A 73 3.49 2.13 17.31
N THR A 74 2.80 3.23 17.00
CA THR A 74 2.38 4.15 18.05
C THR A 74 0.88 4.01 18.16
N PRO A 75 0.38 3.27 19.15
CA PRO A 75 -0.95 3.53 19.66
C PRO A 75 -0.96 5.01 20.06
N GLU A 76 -1.76 5.84 19.39
CA GLU A 76 -2.24 7.07 20.01
C GLU A 76 -3.15 6.73 21.20
#